data_AF-J3IPX4-F1
#
_entry.id   AF-J3IPX4-F1
#
_cell.length_a   1.000
_cell.length_b   1.000
_cell.length_c   1.000
_cell.angle_alpha   90.00
_cell.angle_beta   90.00
_cell.angle_gamma   90.00
#
_symmetry.space_group_name_H-M   'P 1'
#
loop_
_entity.id
_entity.type
_entity.pdbx_description
1 polymer ?
#
loop_
_entity_poly.entity_id
_entity_poly.type
_entity_poly.pdbx_seq_one_letter_code
_entity_poly.pdbx_strand_id
1 'polypeptide(L)'
;MNIKNPRYNQRGTIDCEVEHEALGWIPFTASPDDDNEFGRELYASLISGTHGAIGLYAQAPLTPEQQVARIAERRYEVETSGITVDGMAINTDDRAKTLINGSAIKAMRNPAYTLRWKTPEGFVDLPSAQVLVMAEAVADFVQGCFDREADLLAAVGDGTFTAAMLKEGWPV
;
A
#
# COMPACT_ATOMS: atom_id res chain seq x y z
N MET A 1 35.73 26.61 0.75
CA MET A 1 35.38 25.22 0.41
C MET A 1 34.29 25.23 -0.64
N ASN A 2 34.45 24.44 -1.70
CA ASN A 2 33.48 24.37 -2.79
C ASN A 2 32.50 23.23 -2.54
N ILE A 3 31.20 23.55 -2.65
CA ILE A 3 30.08 22.65 -2.37
C ILE A 3 29.10 22.74 -3.53
N LYS A 4 28.52 21.61 -3.94
CA LYS A 4 27.43 21.57 -4.93
C LYS A 4 26.39 20.51 -4.60
N ASN A 5 25.25 20.63 -5.25
CA ASN A 5 24.11 19.70 -5.16
C ASN A 5 23.60 19.43 -3.73
N PRO A 6 23.50 20.42 -2.81
CA PRO A 6 22.95 20.17 -1.49
C PRO A 6 21.48 19.77 -1.58
N ARG A 7 21.10 18.69 -0.91
CA ARG A 7 19.71 18.21 -0.87
C ARG A 7 19.41 17.57 0.48
N TYR A 8 18.24 17.87 1.05
CA TYR A 8 17.76 17.12 2.21
C TYR A 8 17.55 15.64 1.85
N ASN A 9 17.87 14.77 2.79
CA ASN A 9 17.54 13.35 2.70
C ASN A 9 16.40 12.97 3.65
N GLN A 10 16.01 11.69 3.64
CA GLN A 10 14.89 11.20 4.45
C GLN A 10 15.11 11.36 5.98
N ARG A 11 16.35 11.49 6.44
CA ARG A 11 16.70 11.67 7.86
C ARG A 11 16.68 13.14 8.29
N GLY A 12 16.42 14.07 7.37
CA GLY A 12 16.49 15.51 7.62
C GLY A 12 17.92 16.07 7.64
N THR A 13 18.93 15.25 7.36
CA THR A 13 20.30 15.71 7.11
C THR A 13 20.47 16.10 5.64
N ILE A 14 21.63 16.64 5.27
CA ILE A 14 21.86 17.20 3.93
C ILE A 14 22.93 16.40 3.20
N ASP A 15 22.57 15.76 2.11
CA ASP A 15 23.53 15.15 1.18
C ASP A 15 24.05 16.22 0.22
N CYS A 16 25.35 16.27 -0.01
CA CYS A 16 26.01 17.20 -0.93
C CYS A 16 27.30 16.59 -1.52
N GLU A 17 27.91 17.29 -2.48
CA GLU A 17 29.26 16.98 -2.95
C GLU A 17 30.24 18.04 -2.45
N VAL A 18 31.35 17.58 -1.87
CA VAL A 18 32.45 18.41 -1.35
C VAL A 18 33.66 18.24 -2.26
N GLU A 19 34.33 19.33 -2.63
CA GLU A 19 35.59 19.26 -3.38
C GLU A 19 36.76 18.95 -2.44
N HIS A 20 37.44 17.83 -2.67
CA HIS A 20 38.62 17.38 -1.95
C HIS A 20 39.86 17.46 -2.85
N GLU A 21 40.95 18.05 -2.36
CA GLU A 21 42.14 18.36 -3.17
C GLU A 21 42.76 17.15 -3.89
N ALA A 22 42.79 15.98 -3.25
CA ALA A 22 43.37 14.77 -3.83
C ALA A 22 42.35 13.86 -4.53
N LEU A 23 41.05 14.00 -4.24
CA LEU A 23 40.01 13.04 -4.64
C LEU A 23 38.98 13.65 -5.60
N GLY A 24 39.02 14.97 -5.81
CA GLY A 24 37.98 15.69 -6.54
C GLY A 24 36.68 15.75 -5.75
N TRP A 25 35.55 15.73 -6.45
CA TRP A 25 34.22 15.81 -5.84
C TRP A 25 33.83 14.48 -5.20
N ILE A 26 33.61 14.49 -3.89
CA ILE A 26 33.20 13.31 -3.12
C ILE A 26 31.82 13.53 -2.48
N PRO A 27 30.99 12.48 -2.38
CA PRO A 27 29.72 12.58 -1.67
C PRO A 27 29.95 12.75 -0.17
N PHE A 28 29.14 13.58 0.47
CA PHE A 28 29.16 13.80 1.91
C PHE A 28 27.73 14.01 2.44
N THR A 29 27.44 13.47 3.62
CA THR A 29 26.20 13.75 4.34
C THR A 29 26.53 14.63 5.54
N ALA A 30 26.09 15.89 5.51
CA ALA A 30 26.27 16.84 6.60
C ALA A 30 25.10 16.75 7.59
N SER A 31 25.43 16.72 8.88
CA SER A 31 24.51 16.57 10.00
C SER A 31 24.84 17.59 11.11
N PRO A 32 23.83 18.14 11.81
CA PRO A 32 24.10 18.95 13.01
C PRO A 32 24.75 18.12 14.13
N ASP A 33 24.54 16.79 14.09
CA ASP A 33 25.03 15.82 15.05
C ASP A 33 26.28 15.07 14.56
N ASP A 34 26.99 15.57 13.53
CA ASP A 34 28.23 14.95 13.07
C ASP A 34 29.28 14.88 14.19
N ASP A 35 30.03 13.77 14.27
CA ASP A 35 31.07 13.59 15.30
C ASP A 35 32.25 14.56 15.11
N ASN A 36 32.58 14.86 13.85
CA ASN A 36 33.66 15.77 13.50
C ASN A 36 33.16 17.23 13.35
N GLU A 37 34.04 18.17 13.68
CA GLU A 37 33.75 19.61 13.58
C GLU A 37 33.38 20.05 12.16
N PHE A 38 34.09 19.51 11.17
CA PHE A 38 33.88 19.79 9.76
C PHE A 38 32.42 19.56 9.31
N GLY A 39 31.83 18.42 9.66
CA GLY A 39 30.46 18.06 9.26
C GLY A 39 29.41 18.99 9.87
N ARG A 40 29.58 19.37 11.14
CA ARG A 40 28.70 20.33 11.83
C ARG A 40 28.80 21.74 11.24
N GLU A 41 30.01 22.20 10.95
CA GLU A 41 30.24 23.50 10.31
C GLU A 41 29.66 23.55 8.89
N LEU A 42 29.85 22.48 8.13
CA LEU A 42 29.25 22.33 6.80
C LEU A 42 27.71 22.34 6.88
N TYR A 43 27.13 21.61 7.83
CA TYR A 43 25.68 21.64 8.03
C TYR A 43 25.19 23.07 8.34
N ALA A 44 25.86 23.78 9.26
CA ALA A 44 25.53 25.15 9.60
C ALA A 44 25.66 26.11 8.40
N SER A 45 26.69 25.97 7.56
CA SER A 45 26.88 26.81 6.37
C SER A 45 25.87 26.53 5.25
N LEU A 46 25.41 25.30 5.13
CA LEU A 46 24.32 24.91 4.22
C LEU A 46 23.00 25.53 4.68
N ILE A 47 22.66 25.39 5.97
CA ILE A 47 21.45 25.94 6.57
C ILE A 47 21.42 27.48 6.51
N SER A 48 22.56 28.14 6.65
CA SER A 48 22.65 29.61 6.52
C SER A 48 22.48 30.10 5.07
N GLY A 49 22.38 29.20 4.09
CA GLY A 49 22.22 29.54 2.67
C GLY A 49 23.51 30.00 1.98
N THR A 50 24.67 29.86 2.63
CA THR A 50 25.97 30.31 2.10
C THR A 50 26.32 29.63 0.77
N HIS A 51 25.84 28.39 0.57
CA HIS A 51 26.10 27.58 -0.62
C HIS A 51 24.89 27.49 -1.57
N GLY A 52 23.95 28.43 -1.46
CA GLY A 52 22.71 28.43 -2.23
C GLY A 52 21.60 27.61 -1.56
N ALA A 53 20.47 27.49 -2.26
CA ALA A 53 19.30 26.79 -1.75
C ALA A 53 19.56 25.28 -1.65
N ILE A 54 19.15 24.69 -0.52
CA ILE A 54 19.15 23.24 -0.33
C ILE A 54 17.95 22.67 -1.09
N GLY A 55 18.20 21.71 -1.99
CA GLY A 55 17.14 20.97 -2.66
C GLY A 55 16.28 20.20 -1.66
N LEU A 56 14.98 20.11 -1.90
CA LEU A 56 14.11 19.29 -1.07
C LEU A 56 14.39 17.80 -1.29
N TYR A 57 14.16 17.01 -0.24
CA TYR A 57 14.09 15.57 -0.37
C TYR A 57 12.93 15.22 -1.32
N ALA A 58 13.23 14.43 -2.34
CA ALA A 58 12.24 13.79 -3.20
C ALA A 58 12.38 12.29 -3.00
N GLN A 59 11.34 11.62 -2.53
CA GLN A 59 11.34 10.17 -2.40
C GLN A 59 11.54 9.56 -3.80
N ALA A 60 12.46 8.60 -3.90
CA ALA A 60 12.67 7.89 -5.15
C ALA A 60 11.34 7.24 -5.59
N PRO A 61 11.00 7.27 -6.89
CA PRO A 61 9.85 6.53 -7.39
C PRO A 61 10.00 5.05 -7.03
N LEU A 62 8.88 4.39 -6.71
CA LEU A 62 8.88 2.94 -6.50
C LEU A 62 9.33 2.25 -7.78
N THR A 63 10.19 1.23 -7.66
CA THR A 63 10.51 0.35 -8.79
C THR A 63 9.27 -0.44 -9.21
N PRO A 64 9.19 -0.96 -10.45
CA PRO A 64 8.09 -1.81 -10.88
C PRO A 64 7.81 -2.97 -9.90
N GLU A 65 8.85 -3.62 -9.39
CA GLU A 65 8.72 -4.72 -8.42
C GLU A 65 8.11 -4.25 -7.10
N GLN A 66 8.49 -3.07 -6.62
CA GLN A 66 7.90 -2.47 -5.43
C GLN A 66 6.43 -2.06 -5.68
N GLN A 67 6.09 -1.58 -6.86
CA GLN A 67 4.71 -1.26 -7.24
C GLN A 67 3.85 -2.53 -7.23
N VAL A 68 4.32 -3.62 -7.86
CA VAL A 68 3.65 -4.93 -7.87
C VAL A 68 3.41 -5.43 -6.45
N ALA A 69 4.42 -5.38 -5.57
CA ALA A 69 4.28 -5.81 -4.18
C ALA A 69 3.21 -4.99 -3.42
N ARG A 70 3.17 -3.68 -3.64
CA ARG A 70 2.16 -2.80 -3.03
C ARG A 70 0.75 -3.05 -3.56
N ILE A 71 0.60 -3.36 -4.85
CA ILE A 71 -0.68 -3.74 -5.43
C ILE A 71 -1.20 -5.02 -4.78
N ALA A 72 -0.34 -6.04 -4.65
CA ALA A 72 -0.72 -7.32 -4.04
C ALA A 72 -1.09 -7.19 -2.56
N GLU A 73 -0.34 -6.37 -1.80
CA GLU A 73 -0.66 -6.01 -0.41
C GLU A 73 -2.02 -5.33 -0.32
N ARG A 74 -2.25 -4.31 -1.16
CA ARG A 74 -3.50 -3.56 -1.16
C ARG A 74 -4.70 -4.41 -1.56
N ARG A 75 -4.56 -5.29 -2.55
CA ARG A 75 -5.60 -6.25 -2.92
C ARG A 75 -5.97 -7.10 -1.71
N TYR A 76 -4.99 -7.67 -1.01
CA TYR A 76 -5.25 -8.52 0.16
C TYR A 76 -5.96 -7.76 1.28
N GLU A 77 -5.58 -6.50 1.54
CA GLU A 77 -6.29 -5.64 2.49
C GLU A 77 -7.77 -5.47 2.14
N VAL A 78 -8.08 -5.18 0.88
CA VAL A 78 -9.47 -4.99 0.42
C VAL A 78 -10.22 -6.31 0.44
N GLU A 79 -9.64 -7.36 -0.13
CA GLU A 79 -10.22 -8.71 -0.22
C GLU A 79 -10.66 -9.22 1.16
N THR A 80 -9.95 -8.86 2.23
CA THR A 80 -10.21 -9.32 3.61
C THR A 80 -10.97 -8.31 4.48
N SER A 81 -11.37 -7.16 3.92
CA SER A 81 -12.02 -6.08 4.68
C SER A 81 -13.51 -6.30 5.01
N GLY A 82 -14.14 -7.29 4.37
CA GLY A 82 -15.58 -7.56 4.48
C GLY A 82 -16.44 -6.71 3.53
N ILE A 83 -17.69 -7.13 3.37
CA ILE A 83 -18.71 -6.44 2.55
C ILE A 83 -20.02 -6.33 3.30
N THR A 84 -20.94 -5.51 2.80
CA THR A 84 -22.33 -5.45 3.28
C THR A 84 -23.28 -5.99 2.23
N VAL A 85 -24.09 -6.99 2.58
CA VAL A 85 -25.14 -7.54 1.70
C VAL A 85 -26.47 -7.41 2.41
N ASP A 86 -27.43 -6.72 1.81
CA ASP A 86 -28.76 -6.44 2.39
C ASP A 86 -28.71 -5.87 3.84
N GLY A 87 -27.70 -5.04 4.13
CA GLY A 87 -27.48 -4.44 5.45
C GLY A 87 -26.81 -5.37 6.47
N MET A 88 -26.44 -6.60 6.09
CA MET A 88 -25.68 -7.53 6.91
C MET A 88 -24.19 -7.42 6.61
N ALA A 89 -23.38 -7.19 7.65
CA ALA A 89 -21.93 -7.25 7.54
C ALA A 89 -21.45 -8.70 7.37
N ILE A 90 -20.67 -8.95 6.32
CA ILE A 90 -20.09 -10.25 6.00
C ILE A 90 -18.58 -10.12 5.96
N ASN A 91 -17.90 -10.95 6.73
CA ASN A 91 -16.45 -11.06 6.67
C ASN A 91 -16.01 -11.80 5.40
N THR A 92 -14.94 -11.35 4.76
CA THR A 92 -14.37 -11.91 3.53
C THR A 92 -12.94 -12.44 3.74
N ASP A 93 -12.50 -12.62 4.97
CA ASP A 93 -11.27 -13.35 5.28
C ASP A 93 -11.32 -14.80 4.75
N ASP A 94 -10.14 -15.44 4.66
CA ASP A 94 -10.01 -16.79 4.07
C ASP A 94 -10.88 -17.84 4.75
N ARG A 95 -11.08 -17.70 6.06
CA ARG A 95 -11.93 -18.61 6.83
C ARG A 95 -13.40 -18.38 6.47
N ALA A 96 -13.85 -17.13 6.42
CA ALA A 96 -15.22 -16.79 6.08
C ALA A 96 -15.55 -17.23 4.66
N LYS A 97 -14.69 -16.94 3.66
CA LYS A 97 -14.84 -17.41 2.27
C LYS A 97 -15.01 -18.94 2.20
N THR A 98 -14.18 -19.68 2.94
CA THR A 98 -14.26 -21.16 3.03
C THR A 98 -15.60 -21.63 3.61
N LEU A 99 -16.04 -21.03 4.73
CA LEU A 99 -17.29 -21.39 5.39
C LEU A 99 -18.52 -21.05 4.54
N ILE A 100 -18.51 -19.91 3.86
CA ILE A 100 -19.58 -19.45 2.97
C ILE A 100 -19.70 -20.41 1.79
N ASN A 101 -18.60 -20.76 1.13
CA ASN A 101 -18.61 -21.71 0.01
C ASN A 101 -19.15 -23.09 0.43
N GLY A 102 -18.69 -23.62 1.57
CA GLY A 102 -19.20 -24.89 2.10
C GLY A 102 -20.70 -24.84 2.45
N SER A 103 -21.16 -23.70 2.98
CA SER A 103 -22.58 -23.49 3.30
C SER A 103 -23.45 -23.37 2.05
N ALA A 104 -22.93 -22.71 1.00
CA ALA A 104 -23.60 -22.60 -0.30
C ALA A 104 -23.81 -23.98 -0.94
N ILE A 105 -22.80 -24.86 -0.93
CA ILE A 105 -22.95 -26.24 -1.43
C ILE A 105 -24.09 -26.98 -0.72
N LYS A 106 -24.22 -26.80 0.61
CA LYS A 106 -25.32 -27.39 1.38
C LYS A 106 -26.66 -26.77 1.02
N ALA A 107 -26.73 -25.44 0.88
CA ALA A 107 -27.92 -24.69 0.50
C ALA A 107 -28.44 -25.08 -0.89
N MET A 108 -27.56 -25.28 -1.88
CA MET A 108 -27.91 -25.75 -3.24
C MET A 108 -28.61 -27.11 -3.23
N ARG A 109 -28.24 -27.98 -2.29
CA ARG A 109 -28.76 -29.36 -2.20
C ARG A 109 -30.00 -29.50 -1.35
N ASN A 110 -30.30 -28.49 -0.53
CA ASN A 110 -31.43 -28.51 0.39
C ASN A 110 -32.07 -27.12 0.50
N PRO A 111 -33.16 -26.86 -0.24
CA PRO A 111 -33.88 -25.58 -0.14
C PRO A 111 -34.47 -25.29 1.25
N ALA A 112 -34.70 -26.31 2.08
CA ALA A 112 -35.21 -26.16 3.44
C ALA A 112 -34.10 -25.97 4.50
N TYR A 113 -32.84 -25.90 4.08
CA TYR A 113 -31.72 -25.64 4.98
C TYR A 113 -31.76 -24.21 5.54
N THR A 114 -31.38 -24.08 6.80
CA THR A 114 -31.16 -22.81 7.48
C THR A 114 -29.78 -22.85 8.12
N LEU A 115 -28.92 -21.90 7.75
CA LEU A 115 -27.60 -21.70 8.32
C LEU A 115 -27.70 -20.74 9.49
N ARG A 116 -27.26 -21.17 10.67
CA ARG A 116 -27.06 -20.25 11.81
C ARG A 116 -25.68 -19.62 11.70
N TRP A 117 -25.62 -18.43 11.12
CA TRP A 117 -24.39 -17.70 10.82
C TRP A 117 -23.98 -16.78 11.97
N LYS A 118 -22.68 -16.63 12.20
CA LYS A 118 -22.13 -15.73 13.23
C LYS A 118 -21.70 -14.41 12.60
N THR A 119 -22.27 -13.32 13.08
CA THR A 119 -21.90 -11.92 12.78
C THR A 119 -21.23 -11.28 14.02
N PRO A 120 -20.57 -10.12 13.89
CA PRO A 120 -20.11 -9.36 15.05
C PRO A 120 -21.23 -9.03 16.05
N GLU A 121 -22.46 -8.83 15.57
CA GLU A 121 -23.64 -8.44 16.35
C GLU A 121 -24.39 -9.64 16.99
N GLY A 122 -24.06 -10.88 16.60
CA GLY A 122 -24.70 -12.08 17.11
C GLY A 122 -24.90 -13.17 16.06
N PHE A 123 -25.78 -14.13 16.33
CA PHE A 123 -26.13 -15.17 15.37
C PHE A 123 -27.41 -14.82 14.61
N VAL A 124 -27.41 -15.03 13.30
CA VAL A 124 -28.56 -14.88 12.42
C VAL A 124 -28.89 -16.19 11.73
N ASP A 125 -30.17 -16.45 11.47
CA ASP A 125 -30.62 -17.62 10.72
C ASP A 125 -30.83 -17.23 9.25
N LEU A 126 -30.00 -17.80 8.37
CA LEU A 126 -30.02 -17.55 6.92
C LEU A 126 -30.67 -18.74 6.21
N PRO A 127 -31.83 -18.58 5.56
CA PRO A 127 -32.40 -19.59 4.67
C PRO A 127 -31.46 -19.86 3.49
N SER A 128 -31.57 -21.04 2.87
CA SER A 128 -30.74 -21.43 1.72
C SER A 128 -30.64 -20.35 0.64
N ALA A 129 -31.75 -19.69 0.26
CA ALA A 129 -31.73 -18.62 -0.72
C ALA A 129 -30.79 -17.45 -0.33
N GLN A 130 -30.81 -17.03 0.94
CA GLN A 130 -29.92 -15.97 1.43
C GLN A 130 -28.47 -16.42 1.53
N VAL A 131 -28.22 -17.70 1.85
CA VAL A 131 -26.85 -18.26 1.82
C VAL A 131 -26.26 -18.20 0.41
N LEU A 132 -27.07 -18.46 -0.63
CA LEU A 132 -26.61 -18.38 -2.01
C LEU A 132 -26.33 -16.92 -2.44
N VAL A 133 -27.21 -15.98 -2.08
CA VAL A 133 -26.99 -14.54 -2.33
C VAL A 133 -25.72 -14.04 -1.64
N MET A 134 -25.50 -14.41 -0.38
CA MET A 134 -24.28 -14.09 0.35
C MET A 134 -23.03 -14.65 -0.34
N ALA A 135 -23.10 -15.89 -0.82
CA ALA A 135 -21.97 -16.55 -1.48
C ALA A 135 -21.63 -15.92 -2.84
N GLU A 136 -22.64 -15.56 -3.63
CA GLU A 136 -22.47 -14.86 -4.91
C GLU A 136 -21.85 -13.48 -4.70
N ALA A 137 -22.38 -12.68 -3.77
CA ALA A 137 -21.83 -11.36 -3.47
C ALA A 137 -20.36 -11.40 -3.01
N VAL A 138 -19.99 -12.38 -2.16
CA VAL A 138 -18.59 -12.55 -1.75
C VAL A 138 -17.71 -13.00 -2.92
N ALA A 139 -18.20 -13.89 -3.79
CA ALA A 139 -17.45 -14.33 -4.95
C ALA A 139 -17.19 -13.17 -5.93
N ASP A 140 -18.22 -12.36 -6.22
CA ASP A 140 -18.13 -11.20 -7.11
C ASP A 140 -17.20 -10.13 -6.54
N PHE A 141 -17.27 -9.86 -5.23
CA PHE A 141 -16.36 -8.92 -4.56
C PHE A 141 -14.90 -9.36 -4.66
N VAL A 142 -14.61 -10.63 -4.36
CA VAL A 142 -13.25 -11.18 -4.45
C VAL A 142 -12.76 -11.14 -5.89
N GLN A 143 -13.60 -11.50 -6.86
CA GLN A 143 -13.26 -11.40 -8.27
C GLN A 143 -12.92 -9.95 -8.66
N GLY A 144 -13.75 -8.98 -8.25
CA GLY A 144 -13.49 -7.56 -8.49
C GLY A 144 -12.16 -7.06 -7.88
N CYS A 145 -11.71 -7.64 -6.75
CA CYS A 145 -10.39 -7.34 -6.20
C CYS A 145 -9.25 -7.82 -7.13
N PHE A 146 -9.38 -9.03 -7.69
CA PHE A 146 -8.38 -9.57 -8.62
C PHE A 146 -8.42 -8.91 -9.99
N ASP A 147 -9.60 -8.54 -10.48
CA ASP A 147 -9.75 -7.76 -11.72
C ASP A 147 -9.05 -6.40 -11.56
N ARG A 148 -9.25 -5.75 -10.40
CA ARG A 148 -8.55 -4.50 -10.10
C ARG A 148 -7.04 -4.67 -10.02
N GLU A 149 -6.55 -5.73 -9.38
CA GLU A 149 -5.12 -6.06 -9.37
C GLU A 149 -4.58 -6.23 -10.80
N ALA A 150 -5.29 -6.97 -11.66
CA ALA A 150 -4.88 -7.18 -13.05
C ALA A 150 -4.75 -5.86 -13.82
N ASP A 151 -5.72 -4.95 -13.69
CA ASP A 151 -5.67 -3.62 -14.31
C ASP A 151 -4.47 -2.80 -13.83
N LEU A 152 -4.16 -2.84 -12.53
CA LEU A 152 -3.04 -2.13 -11.94
C LEU A 152 -1.70 -2.70 -12.41
N LEU A 153 -1.58 -4.03 -12.51
CA LEU A 153 -0.38 -4.69 -13.02
C LEU A 153 -0.15 -4.37 -14.51
N ALA A 154 -1.21 -4.30 -15.32
CA ALA A 154 -1.12 -3.83 -16.70
C ALA A 154 -0.58 -2.39 -16.77
N ALA A 155 -1.10 -1.49 -15.91
CA ALA A 155 -0.61 -0.12 -15.85
C ALA A 155 0.87 -0.01 -15.43
N VAL A 156 1.36 -0.90 -14.55
CA VAL A 156 2.79 -0.98 -14.23
C VAL A 156 3.60 -1.40 -15.45
N GLY A 157 3.15 -2.42 -16.18
CA GLY A 157 3.78 -2.89 -17.42
C GLY A 157 3.87 -1.81 -18.50
N ASP A 158 2.83 -0.98 -18.59
CA ASP A 158 2.74 0.13 -19.56
C ASP A 158 3.45 1.41 -19.08
N GLY A 159 3.97 1.44 -17.84
CA GLY A 159 4.59 2.62 -17.24
C GLY A 159 3.62 3.76 -16.95
N THR A 160 2.33 3.47 -16.85
CA THR A 160 1.25 4.44 -16.59
C THR A 160 0.74 4.42 -15.15
N PHE A 161 1.23 3.48 -14.32
CA PHE A 161 0.85 3.36 -12.92
C PHE A 161 1.13 4.65 -12.12
N THR A 162 0.17 5.06 -11.29
CA THR A 162 0.31 6.19 -10.38
C THR A 162 -0.07 5.81 -8.95
N ALA A 163 0.44 6.55 -7.97
CA ALA A 163 0.10 6.32 -6.56
C ALA A 163 -1.40 6.52 -6.25
N ALA A 164 -2.13 7.30 -7.05
CA ALA A 164 -3.58 7.48 -6.90
C ALA A 164 -4.35 6.21 -7.29
N MET A 165 -3.92 5.53 -8.36
CA MET A 165 -4.55 4.29 -8.82
C MET A 165 -4.58 3.20 -7.74
N LEU A 166 -3.57 3.16 -6.88
CA LEU A 166 -3.51 2.21 -5.76
C LEU A 166 -4.62 2.46 -4.71
N LYS A 167 -5.13 3.69 -4.59
CA LYS A 167 -6.13 4.07 -3.58
C LYS A 167 -7.57 3.94 -4.08
N GLU A 168 -7.77 3.81 -5.39
CA GLU A 168 -9.05 3.99 -6.06
C GLU A 168 -9.42 2.77 -6.91
N GLY A 169 -10.71 2.63 -7.24
CA GLY A 169 -11.21 1.61 -8.17
C GLY A 169 -11.30 0.19 -7.60
N TRP A 170 -11.11 0.02 -6.29
CA TRP A 170 -11.37 -1.24 -5.60
C TRP A 170 -12.87 -1.44 -5.38
N PRO A 171 -13.38 -2.69 -5.36
CA PRO A 171 -14.77 -2.95 -5.03
C PRO A 171 -15.10 -2.55 -3.58
N VAL A 172 -16.38 -2.27 -3.32
CA VAL A 172 -16.94 -1.85 -2.02
C VAL A 172 -18.12 -2.72 -1.61
#